data_AF-A0A3G9KAU7-F1
#
_entry.id   AF-A0A3G9KAU7-F1
#
_cell.length_a   1.000
_cell.length_b   1.000
_cell.length_c   1.000
_cell.angle_alpha   90.00
_cell.angle_beta   90.00
_cell.angle_gamma   90.00
#
_symmetry.space_group_name_H-M   'P 1'
#
loop_
_entity.id
_entity.type
_entity.pdbx_description
1 polymer ?
#
loop_
_entity_poly.entity_id
_entity_poly.type
_entity_poly.pdbx_seq_one_letter_code
_entity_poly.pdbx_strand_id
1 'polypeptide(L)'
;MRHSTPFGLLGIAIAALTISACSLAMAPKPKPAPTYVNIRLAESQLATKQRQLANNQARIDAVTQPSTTEVAQTEDLPTTNPRGIPVAHAMPWKGMSATLIGSTYLGEPDETGGVIDGGLLDGGTPYYWRSRNEKRERVFEAVVRDGEIIDVSRWNQGANYWPESTSLNADALPILDASGARNDVSSGAPDLPDPNDYDNPDDYEADAEDYFTWLGCDDPAQAAYLYWESIAG
;
A
#
# COMPACT_ATOMS: atom_id res chain seq x y z
N MET A 1 -45.24 -22.70 51.54
CA MET A 1 -44.06 -23.34 52.16
C MET A 1 -42.94 -23.23 51.13
N ARG A 2 -41.98 -22.30 51.32
CA ARG A 2 -40.63 -22.56 51.91
C ARG A 2 -39.80 -23.46 50.96
N HIS A 3 -38.67 -23.10 50.37
CA HIS A 3 -37.68 -22.05 50.64
C HIS A 3 -36.97 -21.61 49.34
N SER A 4 -36.64 -20.31 49.28
CA SER A 4 -35.65 -19.70 48.40
C SER A 4 -34.22 -20.02 48.85
N THR A 5 -33.29 -20.18 47.91
CA THR A 5 -31.95 -19.53 47.93
C THR A 5 -31.22 -19.74 46.59
N PRO A 6 -30.70 -18.68 45.96
CA PRO A 6 -29.65 -18.71 44.95
C PRO A 6 -28.29 -18.44 45.63
N PHE A 7 -27.28 -19.30 45.42
CA PHE A 7 -25.91 -19.01 45.83
C PHE A 7 -24.92 -19.72 44.89
N GLY A 8 -24.03 -18.93 44.30
CA GLY A 8 -22.94 -19.41 43.45
C GLY A 8 -22.19 -18.28 42.74
N LEU A 9 -21.97 -17.17 43.45
CA LEU A 9 -21.12 -16.05 43.05
C LEU A 9 -19.80 -16.19 43.81
N LEU A 10 -18.71 -16.57 43.14
CA LEU A 10 -17.32 -16.28 43.53
C LEU A 10 -16.39 -16.80 42.42
N GLY A 11 -15.79 -15.93 41.62
CA GLY A 11 -14.40 -15.49 41.80
C GLY A 11 -13.58 -16.10 40.66
N ILE A 12 -12.86 -15.35 39.82
CA ILE A 12 -11.69 -14.55 40.19
C ILE A 12 -11.57 -13.39 39.20
N ALA A 13 -11.56 -12.17 39.74
CA ALA A 13 -11.08 -10.96 39.09
C ALA A 13 -9.61 -10.79 39.45
N ILE A 14 -8.72 -10.76 38.46
CA ILE A 14 -7.31 -10.32 38.55
C ILE A 14 -6.97 -9.74 37.17
N ALA A 15 -6.40 -8.55 36.98
CA ALA A 15 -6.28 -7.34 37.76
C ALA A 15 -5.91 -6.26 36.73
N ALA A 16 -6.77 -5.27 36.53
CA ALA A 16 -6.40 -4.05 35.82
C ALA A 16 -5.48 -3.25 36.75
N LEU A 17 -4.17 -3.39 36.57
CA LEU A 17 -3.17 -2.60 37.28
C LEU A 17 -2.94 -1.28 36.52
N THR A 18 -3.85 -0.34 36.76
CA THR A 18 -3.56 1.08 36.63
C THR A 18 -3.31 1.65 38.02
N ILE A 19 -2.58 2.79 38.04
CA ILE A 19 -2.25 3.66 39.18
C ILE A 19 -0.85 3.40 39.78
N SER A 20 0.15 3.98 39.11
CA SER A 20 1.26 4.60 39.85
C SER A 20 0.77 5.97 40.32
N ALA A 21 0.57 6.08 41.62
CA ALA A 21 0.12 7.27 42.31
C ALA A 21 1.26 8.30 42.41
N CYS A 22 1.18 9.37 41.62
CA CYS A 22 1.82 10.63 41.97
C CYS A 22 0.83 11.47 42.79
N SER A 23 0.99 11.36 44.11
CA SER A 23 0.66 12.28 45.19
C SER A 23 -0.05 13.59 44.83
N LEU A 24 -1.30 13.74 45.31
CA LEU A 24 -1.93 15.03 45.58
C LEU A 24 -1.53 15.48 46.99
N ALA A 25 -0.66 16.49 47.07
CA ALA A 25 -0.48 17.32 48.26
C ALA A 25 -0.68 18.79 47.86
N MET A 26 -1.45 19.51 48.68
CA MET A 26 -2.03 20.83 48.38
C MET A 26 -1.01 22.00 48.34
N ALA A 27 -1.21 22.88 47.34
CA ALA A 27 -1.01 24.35 47.28
C ALA A 27 0.43 24.95 47.32
N PRO A 28 0.75 26.02 46.54
CA PRO A 28 0.08 27.33 46.59
C PRO A 28 -0.27 27.98 45.23
N LYS A 29 -1.13 29.02 45.28
CA LYS A 29 -1.59 29.82 44.13
C LYS A 29 -0.42 30.34 43.27
N PRO A 30 -0.47 30.21 41.93
CA PRO A 30 0.55 30.78 41.06
C PRO A 30 0.49 32.31 41.07
N LYS A 31 1.61 32.95 41.41
CA LYS A 31 1.89 34.36 41.10
C LYS A 31 1.92 34.52 39.58
N PRO A 32 1.42 35.64 39.00
CA PRO A 32 1.54 35.87 37.57
C PRO A 32 3.02 35.94 37.19
N ALA A 33 3.47 34.99 36.37
CA ALA A 33 4.82 35.00 35.81
C ALA A 33 4.91 36.08 34.73
N PRO A 34 5.98 36.88 34.69
CA PRO A 34 6.21 37.81 33.59
C PRO A 34 6.37 37.00 32.30
N THR A 35 5.67 37.40 31.25
CA THR A 35 5.81 36.83 29.91
C THR A 35 7.22 37.08 29.40
N TYR A 36 8.10 36.12 29.59
CA TYR A 36 9.44 36.16 29.03
C TYR A 36 9.35 35.67 27.59
N VAL A 37 9.41 36.59 26.63
CA VAL A 37 9.57 36.24 25.22
C VAL A 37 10.93 35.56 25.09
N ASN A 38 10.94 34.26 24.79
CA ASN A 38 12.17 33.55 24.53
C ASN A 38 12.68 33.95 23.14
N ILE A 39 13.47 35.03 23.10
CA ILE A 39 13.95 35.69 21.87
C ILE A 39 14.63 34.67 20.93
N ARG A 40 15.38 33.70 21.48
CA ARG A 40 16.04 32.65 20.70
C ARG A 40 15.05 31.71 19.98
N LEU A 41 13.91 31.43 20.59
CA LEU A 41 12.86 30.62 19.97
C LEU A 41 12.18 31.39 18.84
N ALA A 42 11.93 32.69 19.04
CA ALA A 42 11.37 33.57 18.02
C ALA A 42 12.31 33.74 16.81
N GLU A 43 13.62 33.88 17.06
CA GLU A 43 14.65 33.95 16.01
C GLU A 43 14.74 32.65 15.21
N SER A 44 14.69 31.49 15.88
CA SER A 44 14.68 30.18 15.23
C SER A 44 13.45 29.99 14.35
N GLN A 45 12.27 30.37 14.83
CA GLN A 45 11.02 30.31 14.06
C GLN A 45 11.02 31.25 12.86
N LEU A 46 11.63 32.43 13.00
CA LEU A 46 11.77 33.40 11.91
C LEU A 46 12.71 32.87 10.82
N ALA A 47 13.85 32.28 11.19
CA ALA A 47 14.79 31.67 10.25
C ALA A 47 14.17 30.51 9.47
N THR A 48 13.37 29.68 10.15
CA THR A 48 12.63 28.58 9.51
C THR A 48 11.59 29.11 8.52
N LYS A 49 10.81 30.13 8.89
CA LYS A 49 9.83 30.74 7.98
C LYS A 49 10.48 31.43 6.77
N GLN A 50 11.62 32.09 6.96
CA GLN A 50 12.37 32.72 5.86
C GLN A 50 12.90 31.67 4.87
N ARG A 51 13.40 30.54 5.38
CA ARG A 51 13.83 29.41 4.53
C ARG A 51 12.65 28.79 3.77
N GLN A 52 11.50 28.64 4.42
CA GLN A 52 10.29 28.14 3.78
C GLN A 52 9.76 29.08 2.70
N LEU A 53 9.83 30.40 2.94
CA LEU A 53 9.45 31.40 1.95
C LEU A 53 10.39 31.38 0.73
N ALA A 54 11.70 31.25 0.95
CA ALA A 54 12.68 31.11 -0.12
C ALA A 54 12.44 29.85 -0.96
N ASN A 55 12.14 28.72 -0.33
CA ASN A 55 11.79 27.48 -1.04
C ASN A 55 10.50 27.62 -1.84
N ASN A 56 9.47 28.26 -1.28
CA ASN A 56 8.22 28.50 -1.99
C ASN A 56 8.41 29.47 -3.17
N GLN A 57 9.25 30.50 -3.00
CA GLN A 57 9.58 31.41 -4.09
C GLN A 57 10.35 30.69 -5.21
N ALA A 58 11.33 29.85 -4.89
CA ALA A 58 12.04 29.05 -5.88
C ALA A 58 11.10 28.11 -6.67
N ARG A 59 10.07 27.55 -6.01
CA ARG A 59 9.03 26.75 -6.68
C ARG A 59 8.16 27.60 -7.60
N ILE A 60 7.80 28.81 -7.20
CA ILE A 60 7.03 29.74 -8.03
C ILE A 60 7.86 30.17 -9.24
N ASP A 61 9.13 30.51 -9.05
CA ASP A 61 10.06 30.92 -10.10
C ASP A 61 10.30 29.77 -11.11
N ALA A 62 10.39 28.53 -10.64
CA ALA A 62 10.46 27.34 -11.50
C ALA A 62 9.19 27.13 -12.35
N VAL A 63 8.03 27.57 -11.88
CA VAL A 63 6.75 27.48 -12.60
C VAL A 63 6.52 28.71 -13.50
N THR A 64 7.19 29.84 -13.23
CA THR A 64 7.01 31.11 -13.98
C THR A 64 8.16 31.46 -14.90
N GLN A 65 9.28 30.73 -14.88
CA GLN A 65 10.25 30.81 -15.97
C GLN A 65 9.60 30.31 -17.27
N PRO A 66 9.58 31.10 -18.35
CA PRO A 66 9.29 30.57 -19.67
C PRO A 66 10.43 29.61 -20.00
N SER A 67 10.18 28.31 -19.86
CA SER A 67 11.07 27.29 -20.39
C SER A 67 11.25 27.58 -21.87
N THR A 68 12.45 28.02 -22.24
CA THR A 68 12.95 27.84 -23.60
C THR A 68 12.59 26.41 -23.95
N THR A 69 11.70 26.26 -24.93
CA THR A 69 11.27 24.96 -25.43
C THR A 69 12.50 24.28 -26.02
N GLU A 70 13.26 23.60 -25.17
CA GLU A 70 13.87 22.35 -25.53
C GLU A 70 12.71 21.51 -26.01
N VAL A 71 12.67 21.29 -27.33
CA VAL A 71 11.68 20.46 -27.98
C VAL A 71 11.67 19.17 -27.19
N ALA A 72 10.62 18.95 -26.40
CA ALA A 72 10.42 17.70 -25.71
C ALA A 72 10.59 16.65 -26.79
N GLN A 73 11.65 15.84 -26.68
CA GLN A 73 11.72 14.62 -27.46
C GLN A 73 10.43 13.91 -27.11
N THR A 74 9.52 13.80 -28.08
CA THR A 74 8.41 12.87 -27.97
C THR A 74 9.08 11.52 -27.81
N GLU A 75 9.25 11.06 -26.58
CA GLU A 75 9.54 9.65 -26.35
C GLU A 75 8.42 8.91 -27.06
N ASP A 76 8.79 8.16 -28.10
CA ASP A 76 7.84 7.32 -28.81
C ASP A 76 7.28 6.36 -27.78
N LEU A 77 6.02 6.59 -27.38
CA LEU A 77 5.33 5.75 -26.42
C LEU A 77 5.33 4.30 -26.93
N PRO A 78 5.55 3.31 -26.05
CA PRO A 78 5.59 1.93 -26.46
C PRO A 78 4.26 1.53 -27.11
N THR A 79 4.34 0.83 -28.25
CA THR A 79 3.17 0.29 -28.96
C THR A 79 2.84 -1.14 -28.54
N THR A 80 3.75 -1.78 -27.81
CA THR A 80 3.58 -3.10 -27.20
C THR A 80 4.06 -3.10 -25.74
N ASN A 81 3.53 -3.99 -24.92
CA ASN A 81 4.04 -4.26 -23.59
C ASN A 81 5.44 -4.95 -23.66
N PRO A 82 6.12 -5.16 -22.51
CA PRO A 82 7.45 -5.80 -22.48
C PRO A 82 7.52 -7.21 -23.08
N ARG A 83 6.38 -7.85 -23.31
CA ARG A 83 6.25 -9.19 -23.91
C ARG A 83 5.87 -9.15 -25.40
N GLY A 84 5.78 -7.96 -25.99
CA GLY A 84 5.41 -7.78 -27.39
C GLY A 84 3.90 -7.81 -27.67
N ILE A 85 3.05 -7.78 -26.64
CA ILE A 85 1.59 -7.71 -26.81
C ILE A 85 1.21 -6.26 -27.14
N PRO A 86 0.43 -5.99 -28.20
CA PRO A 86 -0.06 -4.64 -28.49
C PRO A 86 -0.75 -4.00 -27.29
N VAL A 87 -0.52 -2.70 -27.05
CA VAL A 87 -1.09 -1.97 -25.89
C VAL A 87 -2.60 -2.19 -25.76
N ALA A 88 -3.35 -2.12 -26.87
CA ALA A 88 -4.79 -2.31 -26.92
C ALA A 88 -5.29 -3.70 -26.46
N HIS A 89 -4.40 -4.68 -26.39
CA HIS A 89 -4.70 -6.04 -25.96
C HIS A 89 -4.00 -6.42 -24.64
N ALA A 90 -3.23 -5.51 -24.04
CA ALA A 90 -2.53 -5.73 -22.79
C ALA A 90 -3.30 -5.13 -21.61
N MET A 91 -3.06 -5.67 -20.41
CA MET A 91 -3.39 -5.01 -19.15
C MET A 91 -2.40 -3.88 -18.89
N PRO A 92 -2.73 -2.84 -18.09
CA PRO A 92 -1.72 -1.95 -17.55
C PRO A 92 -0.60 -2.74 -16.83
N TRP A 93 0.66 -2.28 -16.95
CA TRP A 93 1.82 -2.94 -16.35
C TRP A 93 2.72 -1.93 -15.62
N LYS A 94 3.51 -2.40 -14.64
CA LYS A 94 4.52 -1.61 -13.95
C LYS A 94 5.57 -1.09 -14.94
N GLY A 95 5.87 0.20 -14.92
CA GLY A 95 6.72 0.85 -15.90
C GLY A 95 5.97 1.47 -17.09
N MET A 96 4.65 1.24 -17.21
CA MET A 96 3.87 1.85 -18.27
C MET A 96 3.63 3.34 -17.98
N SER A 97 3.82 4.19 -18.99
CA SER A 97 3.38 5.59 -18.92
C SER A 97 1.87 5.67 -18.65
N ALA A 98 1.49 6.54 -17.72
CA ALA A 98 0.10 6.80 -17.37
C ALA A 98 -0.73 7.29 -18.57
N THR A 99 -0.09 7.89 -19.58
CA THR A 99 -0.77 8.35 -20.80
C THR A 99 -1.34 7.20 -21.64
N LEU A 100 -0.86 5.97 -21.44
CA LEU A 100 -1.31 4.79 -22.16
C LEU A 100 -2.44 4.03 -21.45
N ILE A 101 -2.76 4.37 -20.20
CA ILE A 101 -3.73 3.63 -19.37
C ILE A 101 -5.07 3.43 -20.08
N GLY A 102 -5.65 4.51 -20.63
CA GLY A 102 -6.92 4.47 -21.36
C GLY A 102 -6.86 3.76 -22.71
N SER A 103 -5.65 3.46 -23.22
CA SER A 103 -5.44 2.76 -24.50
C SER A 103 -5.31 1.25 -24.32
N THR A 104 -5.35 0.73 -23.10
CA THR A 104 -5.22 -0.70 -22.79
C THR A 104 -6.50 -1.50 -23.06
N TYR A 105 -6.44 -2.82 -22.91
CA TYR A 105 -7.61 -3.70 -22.99
C TYR A 105 -8.76 -3.25 -22.08
N LEU A 106 -8.44 -2.69 -20.91
CA LEU A 106 -9.43 -2.26 -19.92
C LEU A 106 -10.13 -0.94 -20.31
N GLY A 107 -9.52 -0.13 -21.18
CA GLY A 107 -9.97 1.21 -21.51
C GLY A 107 -9.82 2.20 -20.35
N GLU A 108 -10.60 3.27 -20.38
CA GLU A 108 -10.59 4.29 -19.33
C GLU A 108 -10.93 3.70 -17.94
N PRO A 109 -10.24 4.13 -16.88
CA PRO A 109 -10.56 3.72 -15.51
C PRO A 109 -11.94 4.25 -15.09
N ASP A 110 -12.65 3.44 -14.30
CA ASP A 110 -13.97 3.79 -13.77
C ASP A 110 -13.89 4.80 -12.61
N GLU A 111 -12.76 4.79 -11.89
CA GLU A 111 -12.56 5.58 -10.67
C GLU A 111 -11.07 5.90 -10.49
N THR A 112 -10.77 7.14 -10.07
CA THR A 112 -9.45 7.56 -9.60
C THR A 112 -9.55 7.83 -8.11
N GLY A 113 -8.68 7.20 -7.32
CA GLY A 113 -8.62 7.41 -5.87
C GLY A 113 -7.81 8.65 -5.48
N GLY A 114 -7.71 8.88 -4.17
CA GLY A 114 -6.86 9.94 -3.62
C GLY A 114 -5.38 9.55 -3.63
N VAL A 115 -4.51 10.55 -3.49
CA VAL A 115 -3.07 10.33 -3.31
C VAL A 115 -2.84 9.52 -2.03
N ILE A 116 -2.05 8.46 -2.14
CA ILE A 116 -1.65 7.58 -1.03
C ILE A 116 -0.66 8.34 -0.15
N ASP A 117 -0.92 8.35 1.16
CA ASP A 117 -0.04 8.95 2.19
C ASP A 117 0.59 7.82 3.01
N GLY A 118 1.88 7.61 2.80
CA GLY A 118 2.71 6.63 3.51
C GLY A 118 2.85 5.25 2.84
N GLY A 119 3.89 4.53 3.28
CA GLY A 119 4.22 3.18 2.79
C GLY A 119 4.97 3.19 1.45
N LEU A 120 5.05 2.00 0.83
CA LEU A 120 5.78 1.78 -0.42
C LEU A 120 5.21 2.58 -1.62
N LEU A 121 3.91 2.87 -1.57
CA LEU A 121 3.15 3.53 -2.63
C LEU A 121 2.90 5.02 -2.35
N ASP A 122 3.59 5.61 -1.38
CA ASP A 122 3.45 7.02 -1.01
C ASP A 122 3.59 7.96 -2.23
N GLY A 123 2.69 8.95 -2.30
CA GLY A 123 2.57 9.88 -3.43
C GLY A 123 1.91 9.27 -4.68
N GLY A 124 1.58 7.98 -4.66
CA GLY A 124 0.88 7.30 -5.75
C GLY A 124 -0.61 7.64 -5.80
N THR A 125 -1.17 7.69 -7.00
CA THR A 125 -2.60 7.85 -7.25
C THR A 125 -3.16 6.56 -7.86
N PRO A 126 -4.12 5.89 -7.21
CA PRO A 126 -4.67 4.64 -7.72
C PRO A 126 -5.79 4.89 -8.75
N TYR A 127 -5.83 4.05 -9.77
CA TYR A 127 -6.84 4.01 -10.83
C TYR A 127 -7.49 2.63 -10.81
N TYR A 128 -8.82 2.59 -10.81
CA TYR A 128 -9.59 1.37 -10.62
C TYR A 128 -10.46 1.05 -11.83
N TRP A 129 -10.53 -0.24 -12.16
CA TRP A 129 -11.48 -0.80 -13.12
C TRP A 129 -12.42 -1.75 -12.42
N ARG A 130 -13.69 -1.67 -12.81
CA ARG A 130 -14.78 -2.45 -12.24
C ARG A 130 -15.34 -3.43 -13.25
N SER A 131 -15.99 -4.47 -12.74
CA SER A 131 -16.79 -5.36 -13.56
C SER A 131 -17.87 -4.58 -14.30
N ARG A 132 -18.32 -5.14 -15.42
CA ARG A 132 -19.42 -4.65 -16.26
C ARG A 132 -20.75 -5.33 -15.94
N ASN A 133 -20.76 -6.22 -14.93
CA ASN A 133 -21.98 -6.77 -14.36
C ASN A 133 -22.65 -5.80 -13.38
N GLU A 134 -23.84 -6.16 -12.90
CA GLU A 134 -24.65 -5.32 -12.00
C GLU A 134 -23.96 -4.94 -10.70
N LYS A 135 -23.02 -5.77 -10.22
CA LYS A 135 -22.33 -5.55 -8.94
C LYS A 135 -21.21 -4.50 -9.01
N ARG A 136 -20.67 -4.24 -10.21
CA ARG A 136 -19.61 -3.22 -10.43
C ARG A 136 -18.44 -3.36 -9.44
N GLU A 137 -18.03 -4.59 -9.15
CA GLU A 137 -16.95 -4.90 -8.21
C GLU A 137 -15.60 -4.50 -8.79
N ARG A 138 -14.64 -4.07 -7.96
CA ARG A 138 -13.28 -3.76 -8.46
C ARG A 138 -12.62 -5.04 -8.97
N VAL A 139 -11.99 -4.97 -10.13
CA VAL A 139 -11.30 -6.12 -10.73
C VAL A 139 -9.82 -5.82 -10.88
N PHE A 140 -9.44 -4.59 -11.21
CA PHE A 140 -8.04 -4.22 -11.40
C PHE A 140 -7.74 -2.83 -10.84
N GLU A 141 -6.49 -2.65 -10.43
CA GLU A 141 -5.94 -1.38 -9.95
C GLU A 141 -4.56 -1.15 -10.55
N ALA A 142 -4.27 0.10 -10.88
CA ALA A 142 -2.92 0.57 -11.21
C ALA A 142 -2.62 1.81 -10.38
N VAL A 143 -1.44 1.86 -9.77
CA VAL A 143 -1.00 3.03 -8.98
C VAL A 143 0.02 3.81 -9.80
N VAL A 144 -0.26 5.09 -10.03
CA VAL A 144 0.59 5.99 -10.80
C VAL A 144 1.32 6.96 -9.89
N ARG A 145 2.62 7.13 -10.09
CA ARG A 145 3.42 8.19 -9.49
C ARG A 145 4.34 8.77 -10.55
N ASP A 146 4.47 10.10 -10.57
CA ASP A 146 5.34 10.82 -11.51
C ASP A 146 5.09 10.47 -13.00
N GLY A 147 3.84 10.15 -13.35
CA GLY A 147 3.43 9.83 -14.72
C GLY A 147 3.65 8.38 -15.15
N GLU A 148 4.09 7.50 -14.25
CA GLU A 148 4.36 6.09 -14.53
C GLU A 148 3.61 5.18 -13.54
N ILE A 149 3.22 4.00 -14.01
CA ILE A 149 2.64 2.97 -13.14
C ILE A 149 3.74 2.30 -12.31
N ILE A 150 3.63 2.43 -10.99
CA ILE A 150 4.58 1.86 -10.03
C ILE A 150 4.11 0.53 -9.44
N ASP A 151 2.80 0.27 -9.48
CA ASP A 151 2.18 -0.96 -8.97
C ASP A 151 0.90 -1.31 -9.74
N VAL A 152 0.60 -2.61 -9.83
CA VAL A 152 -0.65 -3.13 -10.38
C VAL A 152 -1.19 -4.25 -9.50
N SER A 153 -2.49 -4.26 -9.28
CA SER A 153 -3.15 -5.18 -8.37
C SER A 153 -4.41 -5.80 -8.98
N ARG A 154 -4.61 -7.09 -8.73
CA ARG A 154 -5.79 -7.85 -9.15
C ARG A 154 -6.72 -8.07 -7.99
N TRP A 155 -7.97 -7.64 -8.16
CA TRP A 155 -9.02 -7.76 -7.18
C TRP A 155 -9.94 -8.94 -7.52
N ASN A 156 -10.58 -9.51 -6.49
CA ASN A 156 -11.59 -10.57 -6.63
C ASN A 156 -11.10 -11.79 -7.45
N GLN A 157 -9.86 -12.24 -7.20
CA GLN A 157 -9.26 -13.40 -7.88
C GLN A 157 -10.02 -14.72 -7.60
N GLY A 158 -10.68 -14.83 -6.43
CA GLY A 158 -11.56 -15.95 -6.08
C GLY A 158 -12.97 -15.87 -6.69
N ALA A 159 -13.19 -15.01 -7.69
CA ALA A 159 -14.47 -14.86 -8.37
C ALA A 159 -14.34 -15.23 -9.85
N ASN A 160 -15.47 -15.17 -10.55
CA ASN A 160 -15.61 -15.47 -11.98
C ASN A 160 -15.08 -14.37 -12.92
N TYR A 161 -14.18 -13.51 -12.42
CA TYR A 161 -13.56 -12.44 -13.18
C TYR A 161 -12.23 -12.83 -13.81
N TRP A 162 -11.67 -13.98 -13.45
CA TRP A 162 -10.35 -14.41 -13.92
C TRP A 162 -10.43 -15.84 -14.46
N PRO A 163 -9.66 -16.17 -15.52
CA PRO A 163 -9.61 -17.53 -16.05
C PRO A 163 -9.04 -18.52 -15.02
N GLU A 164 -9.41 -19.80 -15.15
CA GLU A 164 -9.07 -20.94 -14.25
C GLU A 164 -7.57 -21.29 -14.15
N SER A 165 -6.68 -20.49 -14.74
CA SER A 165 -5.24 -20.74 -14.73
C SER A 165 -4.62 -20.23 -13.41
N THR A 166 -4.18 -21.17 -12.57
CA THR A 166 -3.46 -21.00 -11.28
C THR A 166 -2.09 -20.36 -11.36
N SER A 167 -1.57 -20.07 -12.55
CA SER A 167 -0.42 -19.19 -12.62
C SER A 167 -0.89 -17.74 -12.50
N LEU A 168 -0.21 -16.98 -11.64
CA LEU A 168 -0.21 -15.52 -11.56
C LEU A 168 0.33 -14.90 -12.87
N ASN A 169 -0.09 -15.40 -14.04
CA ASN A 169 0.28 -14.88 -15.35
C ASN A 169 -0.16 -13.43 -15.40
N ALA A 170 0.80 -12.50 -15.33
CA ALA A 170 0.58 -11.05 -15.39
C ALA A 170 -0.28 -10.60 -16.60
N ASP A 171 -0.38 -11.45 -17.63
CA ASP A 171 -1.12 -11.17 -18.88
C ASP A 171 -2.53 -11.76 -18.96
N ALA A 172 -2.98 -12.52 -17.96
CA ALA A 172 -4.37 -12.98 -17.93
C ALA A 172 -5.30 -11.75 -17.97
N LEU A 173 -6.23 -11.73 -18.92
CA LEU A 173 -7.23 -10.67 -19.04
C LEU A 173 -8.45 -10.99 -18.16
N PRO A 174 -9.03 -10.01 -17.46
CA PRO A 174 -10.23 -10.24 -16.68
C PRO A 174 -11.47 -10.40 -17.57
N ILE A 175 -12.37 -11.27 -17.15
CA ILE A 175 -13.70 -11.50 -17.69
C ILE A 175 -14.66 -10.50 -17.04
N LEU A 176 -14.71 -9.28 -17.57
CA LEU A 176 -15.37 -8.14 -16.91
C LEU A 176 -16.88 -8.33 -16.70
N ASP A 177 -17.56 -9.17 -17.47
CA ASP A 177 -18.99 -9.48 -17.31
C ASP A 177 -19.27 -10.59 -16.29
N ALA A 178 -18.23 -11.16 -15.67
CA ALA A 178 -18.32 -12.27 -14.73
C ALA A 178 -18.89 -13.57 -15.35
N SER A 179 -18.70 -13.80 -16.65
CA SER A 179 -19.10 -15.05 -17.31
C SER A 179 -18.12 -16.21 -17.07
N GLY A 180 -17.01 -15.99 -16.35
CA GLY A 180 -16.00 -17.00 -16.07
C GLY A 180 -16.44 -18.09 -15.07
N ALA A 181 -15.60 -19.10 -14.91
CA ALA A 181 -15.74 -20.06 -13.82
C ALA A 181 -15.35 -19.40 -12.49
N ARG A 182 -16.09 -19.71 -11.43
CA ARG A 182 -15.67 -19.33 -10.08
C ARG A 182 -14.51 -20.23 -9.67
N ASN A 183 -13.38 -19.59 -9.35
CA ASN A 183 -12.29 -20.25 -8.66
C ASN A 183 -12.48 -19.96 -7.17
N ASP A 184 -12.87 -20.95 -6.36
CA ASP A 184 -12.88 -20.81 -4.89
C ASP A 184 -11.47 -20.77 -4.29
N VAL A 185 -10.49 -20.21 -5.02
CA VAL A 185 -9.14 -19.95 -4.52
C VAL A 185 -9.30 -18.86 -3.48
N SER A 186 -9.24 -19.24 -2.22
CA SER A 186 -9.22 -18.32 -1.10
C SER A 186 -8.11 -17.29 -1.34
N SER A 187 -8.45 -16.02 -1.30
CA SER A 187 -7.52 -14.89 -1.38
C SER A 187 -6.63 -14.75 -0.13
N GLY A 188 -6.28 -15.86 0.51
CA GLY A 188 -5.30 -15.90 1.59
C GLY A 188 -3.91 -15.66 1.01
N ALA A 189 -3.05 -15.02 1.80
CA ALA A 189 -1.62 -15.15 1.57
C ALA A 189 -1.29 -16.65 1.51
N PRO A 190 -0.31 -17.07 0.69
CA PRO A 190 0.27 -18.41 0.82
C PRO A 190 0.61 -18.68 2.30
N ASP A 191 0.54 -19.93 2.74
CA ASP A 191 1.01 -20.25 4.09
C ASP A 191 2.53 -20.01 4.15
N LEU A 192 3.00 -19.28 5.15
CA LEU A 192 4.43 -19.17 5.44
C LEU A 192 4.84 -20.41 6.24
N PRO A 193 5.67 -21.32 5.69
CA PRO A 193 6.18 -22.46 6.45
C PRO A 193 6.97 -22.02 7.68
N ASP A 194 6.98 -22.82 8.76
CA ASP A 194 7.80 -22.55 9.95
C ASP A 194 9.28 -22.86 9.63
N PRO A 195 10.21 -21.90 9.74
CA PRO A 195 11.63 -22.14 9.49
C PRO A 195 12.24 -23.30 10.28
N ASN A 196 11.69 -23.61 11.46
CA ASN A 196 12.20 -24.69 12.32
C ASN A 196 11.86 -26.10 11.81
N ASP A 197 10.98 -26.22 10.83
CA ASP A 197 10.62 -27.50 10.21
C ASP A 197 11.65 -27.96 9.13
N TYR A 198 12.66 -27.12 8.85
CA TYR A 198 13.62 -27.32 7.76
C TYR A 198 15.05 -27.36 8.31
N ASP A 199 15.82 -28.37 7.87
CA ASP A 199 17.22 -28.57 8.29
C ASP A 199 18.22 -27.66 7.53
N ASN A 200 17.79 -27.03 6.44
CA ASN A 200 18.62 -26.19 5.59
C ASN A 200 17.79 -25.08 4.90
N PRO A 201 18.43 -23.96 4.51
CA PRO A 201 17.73 -22.84 3.91
C PRO A 201 17.22 -23.14 2.49
N ASP A 202 17.92 -23.95 1.69
CA ASP A 202 17.55 -24.23 0.30
C ASP A 202 16.16 -24.90 0.21
N ASP A 203 15.88 -25.87 1.10
CA ASP A 203 14.58 -26.53 1.18
C ASP A 203 13.48 -25.58 1.69
N TYR A 204 13.82 -24.69 2.64
CA TYR A 204 12.88 -23.68 3.13
C TYR A 204 12.55 -22.63 2.06
N GLU A 205 13.56 -22.15 1.33
CA GLU A 205 13.40 -21.18 0.25
C GLU A 205 12.41 -21.66 -0.80
N ALA A 206 12.57 -22.91 -1.26
CA ALA A 206 11.72 -23.49 -2.29
C ALA A 206 10.23 -23.52 -1.88
N ASP A 207 9.93 -23.76 -0.61
CA ASP A 207 8.57 -23.83 -0.09
C ASP A 207 8.01 -22.46 0.32
N ALA A 208 8.88 -21.51 0.70
CA ALA A 208 8.49 -20.17 1.15
C ALA A 208 8.50 -19.12 0.02
N GLU A 209 9.10 -19.40 -1.14
CA GLU A 209 9.27 -18.46 -2.26
C GLU A 209 7.93 -17.83 -2.68
N ASP A 210 6.86 -18.62 -2.72
CA ASP A 210 5.51 -18.15 -3.08
C ASP A 210 5.00 -17.08 -2.10
N TYR A 211 5.29 -17.22 -0.80
CA TYR A 211 4.91 -16.24 0.21
C TYR A 211 5.68 -14.92 0.04
N PHE A 212 6.99 -14.98 -0.19
CA PHE A 212 7.81 -13.78 -0.41
C PHE A 212 7.55 -13.13 -1.77
N THR A 213 7.17 -13.93 -2.78
CA THR A 213 6.67 -13.43 -4.06
C THR A 213 5.34 -12.70 -3.87
N TRP A 214 4.44 -13.25 -3.05
CA TRP A 214 3.18 -12.59 -2.69
C TRP A 214 3.38 -11.28 -1.93
N LEU A 215 4.43 -11.18 -1.10
CA LEU A 215 4.84 -9.93 -0.44
C LEU A 215 5.46 -8.89 -1.39
N GLY A 216 5.74 -9.27 -2.65
CA GLY A 216 6.34 -8.39 -3.65
C GLY A 216 7.84 -8.17 -3.47
N CYS A 217 8.56 -9.13 -2.90
CA CYS A 217 10.01 -9.07 -2.80
C CYS A 217 10.67 -9.09 -4.18
N ASP A 218 11.68 -8.24 -4.41
CA ASP A 218 12.43 -8.19 -5.66
C ASP A 218 13.27 -9.47 -5.91
N ASP A 219 13.69 -10.12 -4.82
CA ASP A 219 14.36 -11.42 -4.82
C ASP A 219 13.71 -12.32 -3.74
N PRO A 220 12.63 -13.03 -4.08
CA PRO A 220 11.86 -13.84 -3.12
C PRO A 220 12.68 -14.96 -2.47
N ALA A 221 13.57 -15.61 -3.22
CA ALA A 221 14.45 -16.66 -2.71
C ALA A 221 15.43 -16.10 -1.68
N GLN A 222 16.10 -14.98 -2.00
CA GLN A 222 17.00 -14.32 -1.05
C GLN A 222 16.26 -13.80 0.20
N ALA A 223 15.02 -13.34 0.06
CA ALA A 223 14.19 -12.91 1.19
C ALA A 223 13.80 -14.10 2.10
N ALA A 224 13.46 -15.24 1.51
CA ALA A 224 13.20 -16.48 2.23
C ALA A 224 14.45 -16.98 2.98
N TYR A 225 15.62 -17.01 2.32
CA TYR A 225 16.91 -17.34 2.94
C TYR A 225 17.16 -16.53 4.22
N LEU A 226 17.08 -15.20 4.10
CA LEU A 226 17.38 -14.28 5.21
C LEU A 226 16.38 -14.44 6.35
N TYR A 227 15.13 -14.74 6.04
CA TYR A 227 14.12 -15.01 7.06
C TYR A 227 14.43 -16.32 7.80
N TRP A 228 14.78 -17.40 7.10
CA TRP A 228 15.19 -18.65 7.72
C TRP A 228 16.42 -18.47 8.61
N GLU A 229 17.49 -17.81 8.12
CA GLU A 229 18.69 -17.53 8.92
C GLU A 229 18.36 -16.75 10.20
N SER A 230 17.39 -15.84 10.16
CA SER A 230 17.04 -15.02 11.32
C SER A 230 16.31 -15.79 12.43
N ILE A 231 15.75 -16.97 12.12
CA ILE A 231 14.92 -17.76 13.03
C ILE A 231 15.60 -19.09 13.40
N ALA A 232 16.17 -19.80 12.44
CA ALA A 232 16.68 -21.16 12.56
C ALA A 232 18.20 -21.30 12.25
N GLY A 233 18.85 -20.23 11.77
CA GLY A 233 20.28 -20.18 11.44
C GLY A 233 21.24 -19.99 12.60
#